data_AF-A0A1Y3BGS1-F1
#
_entry.id   AF-A0A1Y3BGS1-F1
#
_cell.length_a   1.000
_cell.length_b   1.000
_cell.length_c   1.000
_cell.angle_alpha   90.00
_cell.angle_beta   90.00
_cell.angle_gamma   90.00
#
_symmetry.space_group_name_H-M   'P 1'
#
loop_
_entity.id
_entity.type
_entity.pdbx_description
1 polymer ?
#
loop_
_entity_poly.entity_id
_entity_poly.type
_entity_poly.pdbx_seq_one_letter_code
_entity_poly.pdbx_strand_id
1 'polypeptide(L)' 'ASSEIVKGLYGGQNEQLIYSVFTTPANSIGGSAICAFRMSDIDNVFRGPFKVQKDIDSNWLPESPPISPRPVCPRIH' A
#
# COMPACT_ATOMS: atom_id res chain seq x y z
N ALA A 1 8.63 -4.00 11.87
CA ALA A 1 7.80 -5.12 12.36
C ALA A 1 6.33 -4.78 12.14
N SER A 2 5.49 -5.77 11.86
CA SER A 2 4.06 -5.56 11.56
C SER A 2 3.19 -6.51 12.37
N SER A 3 1.98 -6.08 12.73
CA SER A 3 0.98 -6.89 13.41
C SER A 3 0.23 -7.81 12.44
N GLU A 4 -0.58 -8.71 13.01
CA GLU A 4 -1.71 -9.31 12.31
C GLU A 4 -2.81 -8.28 12.02
N ILE A 5 -3.87 -8.69 11.30
CA ILE A 5 -5.03 -7.83 11.05
C ILE A 5 -5.85 -7.69 12.32
N VAL A 6 -6.01 -6.46 12.79
CA VAL A 6 -6.84 -6.09 13.93
C VAL A 6 -8.20 -5.58 13.43
N LYS A 7 -9.30 -6.14 13.94
CA LYS A 7 -10.66 -5.72 13.59
C LYS A 7 -11.24 -4.88 14.73
N GLY A 8 -11.92 -3.78 14.41
CA GLY A 8 -12.54 -2.92 15.43
C GLY A 8 -13.43 -1.82 14.86
N LEU A 9 -14.08 -1.07 15.75
CA LEU A 9 -14.93 0.07 15.40
C LEU A 9 -14.14 1.38 15.58
N TYR A 10 -13.91 2.12 14.49
CA TYR A 10 -13.17 3.38 14.49
C TYR A 10 -14.01 4.46 13.80
N GLY A 11 -14.23 5.59 14.47
CA GLY A 11 -15.06 6.68 13.90
C GLY A 11 -16.48 6.25 13.53
N GLY A 12 -17.01 5.21 14.18
CA GLY A 12 -18.33 4.63 13.88
C GLY A 12 -18.36 3.64 12.71
N GLN A 13 -17.21 3.27 12.14
CA GLN A 13 -17.09 2.30 11.05
C GLN A 13 -16.32 1.06 11.48
N ASN A 14 -16.73 -0.12 11.00
CA ASN A 14 -15.97 -1.36 11.21
C ASN A 14 -14.77 -1.36 10.27
N GLU A 15 -13.57 -1.43 10.85
CA GLU A 15 -12.31 -1.36 10.12
C GLU A 15 -11.46 -2.60 10.37
N GLN A 16 -10.60 -2.89 9.39
CA GLN A 16 -9.54 -3.89 9.48
C GLN A 16 -8.21 -3.15 9.33
N LEU A 17 -7.40 -3.14 10.39
CA LEU A 17 -6.16 -2.38 10.47
C LEU A 17 -4.94 -3.29 10.57
N ILE A 18 -3.84 -2.88 9.95
CA ILE A 18 -2.49 -3.40 10.20
C ILE A 18 -1.69 -2.29 10.86
N TYR A 19 -1.00 -2.62 11.97
CA TYR A 19 -0.07 -1.72 12.62
C TYR A 19 1.36 -2.11 12.29
N SER A 20 2.23 -1.13 12.07
CA SER A 20 3.66 -1.40 11.87
C SER A 20 4.55 -0.34 12.48
N VAL A 21 5.74 -0.79 12.90
CA VAL A 21 6.81 0.05 13.44
C VAL A 21 7.79 0.39 12.32
N PHE A 22 8.05 1.68 12.15
CA PHE A 22 9.08 2.21 11.26
C PHE A 22 10.12 3.00 12.06
N THR A 23 11.37 2.85 11.67
CA THR A 23 12.51 3.56 12.24
C THR A 23 13.25 4.29 11.12
N THR A 24 13.82 5.45 11.42
CA THR A 24 14.68 6.16 10.47
C THR A 24 15.93 5.32 10.11
N PRO A 25 16.52 5.50 8.92
CA PRO A 25 17.80 4.87 8.58
C PRO A 25 18.91 5.27 9.55
N ALA A 26 19.95 4.44 9.66
CA ALA A 26 21.07 4.68 10.58
C ALA A 26 21.83 5.99 10.31
N ASN A 27 21.85 6.45 9.05
CA ASN A 27 22.53 7.67 8.62
C ASN A 27 21.64 8.93 8.73
N SER A 28 20.55 8.87 9.51
CA SER A 28 19.58 9.96 9.68
C SER A 28 19.43 10.31 11.16
N ILE A 29 18.72 11.39 11.46
CA ILE A 29 18.33 11.70 12.85
C ILE A 29 17.44 10.56 13.36
N GLY A 30 17.83 9.96 14.48
CA GLY A 30 17.13 8.82 15.06
C GLY A 30 15.68 9.15 15.41
N GLY A 31 14.76 8.34 14.90
CA GLY A 31 13.34 8.44 15.19
C GLY A 31 12.62 7.11 14.94
N SER A 32 11.48 6.94 15.61
CA SER A 32 10.61 5.77 15.45
C SER A 32 9.15 6.21 15.46
N ALA A 33 8.31 5.49 14.72
CA ALA A 33 6.88 5.74 14.65
C ALA A 33 6.11 4.43 14.55
N ILE A 34 4.89 4.43 15.10
CA ILE A 34 3.88 3.40 14.85
C ILE A 34 2.89 3.99 13.85
N CYS A 35 2.61 3.24 12.78
CA CYS A 35 1.63 3.61 11.77
C CYS A 35 0.48 2.60 11.76
N ALA A 36 -0.72 3.06 11.43
CA ALA A 36 -1.92 2.25 11.25
C ALA A 36 -2.40 2.37 9.81
N PHE A 37 -2.64 1.23 9.15
CA PHE A 37 -3.08 1.17 7.75
C PHE A 37 -4.41 0.44 7.66
N ARG A 38 -5.40 1.01 6.96
CA ARG A 38 -6.65 0.30 6.65
C ARG A 38 -6.44 -0.67 5.50
N MET A 39 -6.99 -1.87 5.62
CA MET A 39 -6.98 -2.85 4.53
C MET A 39 -7.73 -2.36 3.29
N SER A 40 -8.77 -1.54 3.46
CA SER A 40 -9.49 -0.90 2.36
C SER A 40 -8.61 0.08 1.57
N ASP A 41 -7.83 0.90 2.26
CA ASP A 41 -6.89 1.84 1.64
C ASP A 41 -5.79 1.08 0.86
N ILE A 42 -5.31 -0.04 1.41
CA ILE A 42 -4.34 -0.93 0.73
C ILE A 42 -4.95 -1.52 -0.55
N ASP A 43 -6.16 -2.08 -0.49
CA ASP A 43 -6.86 -2.65 -1.67
C ASP A 43 -7.10 -1.57 -2.75
N ASN A 44 -7.46 -0.35 -2.34
CA ASN A 44 -7.66 0.78 -3.24
C ASN A 44 -6.37 1.15 -4.00
N VAL A 45 -5.22 1.17 -3.32
CA VAL A 45 -3.92 1.40 -3.99
C VAL A 45 -3.62 0.29 -4.99
N PHE A 46 -3.87 -0.98 -4.63
CA PHE A 46 -3.67 -2.09 -5.57
C PHE A 46 -4.59 -2.02 -6.78
N ARG A 47 -5.76 -1.39 -6.68
CA ARG A 47 -6.70 -1.13 -7.80
C ARG A 47 -6.38 0.14 -8.59
N GLY A 48 -5.49 1.01 -8.09
CA GLY A 48 -5.08 2.26 -8.73
C GLY A 48 -4.14 2.09 -9.94
N PRO A 49 -3.59 3.18 -10.50
CA PRO A 49 -2.66 3.11 -11.62
C PRO A 49 -1.36 2.40 -11.25
N PHE A 50 -0.80 1.65 -12.20
CA PHE A 50 0.57 1.15 -12.07
C PHE A 50 1.56 2.31 -12.27
N LYS A 51 2.70 2.27 -11.57
CA LYS A 51 3.84 3.13 -11.91
C LYS A 51 4.68 2.44 -12.97
N VAL A 52 5.03 3.17 -14.03
CA VAL A 52 5.86 2.68 -15.13
C VAL A 52 7.04 3.64 -15.33
N GLN A 53 8.21 3.07 -15.58
CA GLN A 53 9.40 3.77 -16.01
C GLN A 53 9.74 3.26 -17.41
N LYS A 54 9.59 4.12 -18.42
CA LYS A 54 9.72 3.75 -19.83
C LYS A 54 11.14 3.32 -20.20
N ASP A 55 12.11 4.14 -19.81
CA ASP A 55 13.53 3.96 -20.04
C ASP A 55 14.29 4.21 -18.73
N ILE A 56 15.55 3.77 -18.64
CA ILE A 56 16.34 3.84 -17.40
C ILE A 56 16.45 5.25 -16.81
N ASP A 57 16.44 6.28 -17.66
CA ASP A 57 16.54 7.69 -17.29
C ASP A 57 15.17 8.39 -17.18
N SER A 58 14.06 7.67 -17.39
CA SER A 58 12.71 8.24 -17.29
C SER A 58 12.22 8.31 -15.84
N ASN A 59 11.32 9.26 -15.55
CA ASN A 59 10.60 9.30 -14.29
C ASN A 59 9.59 8.14 -14.18
N TRP A 60 9.29 7.73 -12.94
CA TRP A 60 8.20 6.82 -12.64
C TRP A 60 6.87 7.58 -12.68
N LEU A 61 6.08 7.35 -13.73
CA LEU A 61 4.80 8.01 -13.93
C LEU A 61 3.65 6.99 -13.84
N PRO A 62 2.42 7.42 -13.53
CA PRO A 62 1.25 6.56 -13.66
C PRO A 62 1.05 6.12 -15.11
N GLU A 63 0.74 4.85 -15.34
CA GLU A 63 0.40 4.32 -16.65
C GLU A 63 -0.91 4.94 -17.16
N SER A 64 -0.91 5.42 -18.42
CA SER A 64 -2.07 6.06 -19.05
C SER A 64 -2.05 5.82 -20.57
N PRO A 65 -3.07 5.16 -21.16
CA PRO A 65 -4.30 4.67 -20.51
C PRO A 65 -4.05 3.46 -19.58
N PRO A 66 -4.97 3.13 -18.66
CA PRO A 66 -4.79 2.02 -17.74
C PRO A 66 -4.55 0.67 -18.44
N ILE A 67 -3.69 -0.17 -17.85
CA ILE A 67 -3.42 -1.53 -18.34
C ILE A 67 -4.71 -2.36 -18.34
N SER A 68 -5.04 -2.95 -19.50
CA SER A 68 -6.22 -3.79 -19.70
C SER A 68 -5.88 -5.07 -20.50
N PRO A 69 -6.31 -6.28 -20.08
CA PRO A 69 -7.05 -6.54 -18.84
C PRO A 69 -6.16 -6.30 -17.62
N ARG A 70 -6.78 -5.90 -16.51
CA ARG A 70 -6.05 -5.64 -15.28
C ARG A 70 -5.47 -6.95 -14.74
N PRO A 71 -4.17 -7.03 -14.41
CA PRO A 71 -3.60 -8.20 -13.77
C PRO A 71 -4.30 -8.46 -12.43
N VAL A 72 -4.96 -9.62 -12.31
CA VAL A 72 -5.64 -10.09 -11.09
C VAL A 72 -5.34 -11.56 -10.90
N CYS A 73 -5.47 -12.06 -9.67
CA CYS A 73 -5.35 -13.49 -9.42
C CYS A 73 -6.41 -14.26 -10.23
N PRO A 74 -6.03 -15.30 -11.00
CA PRO A 74 -6.97 -16.08 -11.77
C PRO A 74 -7.95 -16.80 -10.84
N ARG A 75 -9.23 -16.78 -11.18
CA ARG A 75 -10.27 -17.54 -10.46
C ARG A 75 -10.19 -19.00 -10.90
N ILE A 76 -9.63 -19.84 -10.04
CA ILE A 76 -9.62 -21.30 -10.24
C ILE A 76 -11.08 -21.79 -10.06
N HIS A 77 -11.65 -22.43 -11.07
CA HIS A 77 -12.96 -23.10 -11.00
C HIS A 77 -12.75 -24.59 -10.74
#